data_AF-A0A1H8E4M4-F1
#
_entry.id   AF-A0A1H8E4M4-F1
#
_cell.length_a   1.000
_cell.length_b   1.000
_cell.length_c   1.000
_cell.angle_alpha   90.00
_cell.angle_beta   90.00
_cell.angle_gamma   90.00
#
_symmetry.space_group_name_H-M   'P 1'
#
loop_
_entity.id
_entity.type
_entity.pdbx_description
1 polymer ?
#
loop_
_entity_poly.entity_id
_entity_poly.type
_entity_poly.pdbx_seq_one_letter_code
_entity_poly.pdbx_strand_id
1 'polypeptide(L)'
;MKKNVLFFVICFIALFAVACTNNANKLEESQNQPNIDLTDFEQLKTEFIAPIVLSTIGAENWTNANDIPAEYFDSFYAFKVLPKERSQDKSDVIAQKDYESYIQNYFDVTSEHLKTSDTFSPSTNSYTIGYLGSSASFAVTDAKIKNDTLTLQYEYYSPADDTTVIRKGTLVIKFDGENYKYLSNTSNEIN
;
A
#
# COMPACT_ATOMS: atom_id res chain seq x y z
N MET A 1 -51.81 -4.55 -47.22
CA MET A 1 -52.94 -5.48 -47.27
C MET A 1 -52.49 -6.72 -48.05
N LYS A 2 -52.64 -7.94 -47.48
CA LYS A 2 -52.20 -9.29 -47.96
C LYS A 2 -50.68 -9.53 -47.90
N LYS A 3 -50.09 -10.21 -46.89
CA LYS A 3 -50.11 -11.63 -46.50
C LYS A 3 -49.91 -12.61 -47.67
N ASN A 4 -48.78 -13.33 -47.69
CA ASN A 4 -48.76 -14.79 -47.47
C ASN A 4 -47.34 -15.36 -47.32
N VAL A 5 -47.28 -16.34 -46.42
CA VAL A 5 -46.18 -17.20 -45.98
C VAL A 5 -46.38 -18.57 -46.64
N LEU A 6 -45.32 -19.26 -47.08
CA LEU A 6 -45.14 -20.73 -47.05
C LEU A 6 -43.74 -21.10 -47.62
N PHE A 7 -42.76 -21.55 -46.84
CA PHE A 7 -42.48 -22.93 -46.33
C PHE A 7 -42.29 -24.01 -47.41
N PHE A 8 -41.05 -24.55 -47.51
CA PHE A 8 -40.61 -25.98 -47.50
C PHE A 8 -39.10 -25.97 -47.92
N VAL A 9 -38.08 -26.29 -47.11
CA VAL A 9 -37.72 -27.46 -46.26
C VAL A 9 -36.63 -28.33 -46.92
N ILE A 10 -35.52 -28.48 -46.16
CA ILE A 10 -34.52 -29.57 -46.09
C ILE A 10 -33.42 -29.63 -47.19
N CYS A 11 -32.13 -29.38 -46.91
CA CYS A 11 -31.11 -30.01 -46.02
C CYS A 11 -30.27 -31.07 -46.76
N PHE A 12 -28.95 -30.84 -46.85
CA PHE A 12 -27.80 -31.79 -46.87
C PHE A 12 -26.56 -30.90 -47.18
N ILE A 13 -25.75 -30.41 -46.22
CA ILE A 13 -24.72 -31.10 -45.41
C ILE A 13 -23.91 -32.05 -46.33
N ALA A 14 -22.62 -31.88 -46.63
CA ALA A 14 -21.51 -31.64 -45.72
C ALA A 14 -20.17 -31.39 -46.47
N LEU A 15 -19.30 -30.59 -45.83
CA LEU A 15 -17.82 -30.70 -45.73
C LEU A 15 -16.96 -30.56 -47.01
N PHE A 16 -15.81 -29.87 -47.05
CA PHE A 16 -14.76 -29.53 -46.09
C PHE A 16 -14.06 -28.23 -46.54
N ALA A 17 -13.61 -27.39 -45.60
CA ALA A 17 -12.19 -26.98 -45.45
C ALA A 17 -11.99 -25.61 -44.76
N VAL A 18 -11.41 -25.68 -43.55
CA VAL A 18 -10.30 -24.86 -43.04
C VAL A 18 -10.54 -23.36 -42.82
N ALA A 19 -10.82 -22.99 -41.57
CA ALA A 19 -9.85 -22.34 -40.68
C ALA A 19 -10.48 -22.11 -39.30
N CYS A 20 -10.02 -22.86 -38.31
CA CYS A 20 -10.26 -22.50 -36.91
C CYS A 20 -9.40 -21.28 -36.59
N THR A 21 -10.02 -20.13 -36.34
CA THR A 21 -9.44 -19.08 -35.50
C THR A 21 -10.42 -18.76 -34.38
N ASN A 22 -10.54 -19.69 -33.44
CA ASN A 22 -10.84 -19.37 -32.06
C ASN A 22 -9.51 -19.18 -31.36
N ASN A 23 -9.16 -17.97 -30.93
CA ASN A 23 -9.03 -17.71 -29.50
C ASN A 23 -8.61 -16.29 -29.19
N ALA A 24 -9.27 -15.78 -28.15
CA ALA A 24 -8.86 -14.71 -27.28
C ALA A 24 -8.79 -13.31 -27.91
N ASN A 25 -9.87 -12.56 -27.67
CA ASN A 25 -9.76 -11.23 -27.09
C ASN A 25 -8.60 -11.22 -26.07
N LYS A 26 -7.41 -10.83 -26.52
CA LYS A 26 -6.39 -10.29 -25.65
C LYS A 26 -6.93 -8.92 -25.27
N LEU A 27 -7.71 -8.88 -24.19
CA LEU A 27 -7.93 -7.65 -23.44
C LEU A 27 -6.54 -7.07 -23.21
N GLU A 28 -6.27 -5.95 -23.87
CA GLU A 28 -5.11 -5.13 -23.58
C GLU A 28 -5.25 -4.71 -22.11
N GLU A 29 -4.58 -5.46 -21.22
CA GLU A 29 -4.32 -5.02 -19.86
C GLU A 29 -3.53 -3.70 -19.99
N SER A 30 -4.26 -2.61 -19.73
CA SER A 30 -3.81 -1.22 -19.75
C SER A 30 -2.40 -1.08 -19.17
N GLN A 31 -1.47 -0.60 -20.00
CA GLN A 31 -0.07 -0.32 -19.67
C GLN A 31 0.12 0.92 -18.76
N ASN A 32 -0.60 1.00 -17.65
CA ASN A 32 -0.33 1.99 -16.58
C ASN A 32 0.34 1.33 -15.38
N GLN A 33 1.26 0.39 -15.62
CA GLN A 33 2.11 -0.09 -14.53
C GLN A 33 3.05 1.04 -14.10
N PRO A 34 3.21 1.28 -12.79
CA PRO A 34 4.18 2.23 -12.28
C PRO A 34 5.57 1.93 -12.83
N ASN A 35 6.27 2.95 -13.35
CA ASN A 35 7.65 2.81 -13.77
C ASN A 35 8.57 2.81 -12.53
N ILE A 36 8.67 1.65 -11.88
CA ILE A 36 9.49 1.45 -10.68
C ILE A 36 10.66 0.54 -11.04
N ASP A 37 11.88 1.00 -10.74
CA ASP A 37 13.05 0.14 -10.80
C ASP A 37 13.03 -0.81 -9.60
N LEU A 38 12.65 -2.07 -9.84
CA LEU A 38 12.61 -3.10 -8.80
C LEU A 38 14.00 -3.50 -8.30
N THR A 39 15.08 -3.02 -8.92
CA THR A 39 16.45 -3.31 -8.50
C THR A 39 17.08 -2.17 -7.68
N ASP A 40 16.46 -0.98 -7.67
CA ASP A 40 16.89 0.14 -6.81
C ASP A 40 16.33 -0.03 -5.39
N PHE A 41 16.97 -0.93 -4.63
CA PHE A 41 16.56 -1.24 -3.26
C PHE A 41 16.65 -0.04 -2.31
N GLU A 42 17.54 0.92 -2.57
CA GLU A 42 17.67 2.12 -1.74
C GLU A 42 16.52 3.11 -1.97
N GLN A 43 16.09 3.26 -3.23
CA GLN A 43 14.88 4.02 -3.55
C GLN A 43 13.64 3.35 -2.97
N LEU A 44 13.47 2.04 -3.15
CA LEU A 44 12.35 1.28 -2.59
C LEU A 44 12.32 1.35 -1.06
N LYS A 45 13.48 1.25 -0.42
CA LYS A 45 13.63 1.41 1.02
C LYS A 45 13.14 2.78 1.47
N THR A 46 13.59 3.83 0.82
CA THR A 46 13.31 5.21 1.23
C THR A 46 11.84 5.58 1.01
N GLU A 47 11.26 5.20 -0.13
CA GLU A 47 9.89 5.60 -0.46
C GLU A 47 8.84 4.78 0.29
N PHE A 48 9.03 3.47 0.38
CA PHE A 48 7.98 2.54 0.80
C PHE A 48 8.22 1.91 2.18
N ILE A 49 9.46 1.57 2.51
CA ILE A 49 9.78 0.88 3.77
C ILE A 49 9.97 1.88 4.92
N ALA A 50 10.77 2.93 4.72
CA ALA A 50 11.13 3.87 5.77
C ALA A 50 9.92 4.52 6.49
N PRO A 51 8.86 4.97 5.79
CA PRO A 51 7.68 5.53 6.46
C PRO A 51 6.99 4.53 7.38
N ILE A 52 6.98 3.25 7.01
CA ILE A 52 6.30 2.17 7.73
C ILE A 52 7.17 1.69 8.90
N VAL A 53 8.46 1.50 8.67
CA VAL A 53 9.40 1.04 9.69
C VAL A 53 9.57 2.07 10.80
N LEU A 54 9.80 3.33 10.43
CA LEU A 54 10.11 4.38 11.42
C LEU A 54 8.87 4.88 12.17
N SER A 55 7.67 4.48 11.74
CA SER A 55 6.41 4.75 12.44
C SER A 55 5.90 3.59 13.30
N THR A 56 6.71 2.54 13.49
CA THR A 56 6.33 1.31 14.20
C THR A 56 5.26 0.46 13.48
N ILE A 57 4.57 0.98 12.46
CA ILE A 57 3.63 0.22 11.62
C ILE A 57 4.28 -1.05 11.03
N GLY A 58 5.57 -0.96 10.67
CA GLY A 58 6.34 -2.08 10.11
C GLY A 58 6.75 -3.15 11.11
N ALA A 59 6.62 -2.88 12.41
CA ALA A 59 6.91 -3.84 13.47
C ALA A 59 5.78 -4.86 13.65
N GLU A 60 4.55 -4.50 13.25
CA GLU A 60 3.33 -5.25 13.49
C GLU A 60 2.87 -6.07 12.28
N ASN A 61 2.13 -7.13 12.55
CA ASN A 61 1.42 -7.91 11.53
C ASN A 61 0.01 -7.35 11.35
N TRP A 62 -0.35 -6.95 10.12
CA TRP A 62 -1.68 -6.44 9.82
C TRP A 62 -2.09 -6.71 8.38
N THR A 63 -3.38 -6.91 8.16
CA THR A 63 -4.00 -7.04 6.82
C THR A 63 -5.17 -6.08 6.60
N ASN A 64 -5.54 -5.35 7.65
CA ASN A 64 -6.49 -4.25 7.63
C ASN A 64 -5.87 -3.08 8.38
N ALA A 65 -5.91 -1.87 7.82
CA ALA A 65 -5.30 -0.71 8.44
C ALA A 65 -6.00 -0.28 9.75
N ASN A 66 -7.24 -0.70 9.99
CA ASN A 66 -7.92 -0.49 11.28
C ASN A 66 -7.42 -1.43 12.39
N ASP A 67 -6.56 -2.42 12.08
CA ASP A 67 -5.89 -3.25 13.10
C ASP A 67 -4.61 -2.57 13.62
N ILE A 68 -4.11 -1.53 12.94
CA ILE A 68 -2.92 -0.78 13.32
C ILE A 68 -3.29 0.18 14.46
N PRO A 69 -2.55 0.22 15.59
CA PRO A 69 -2.79 1.21 16.64
C PRO A 69 -2.79 2.65 16.10
N ALA A 70 -3.77 3.46 16.50
CA ALA A 70 -4.03 4.77 15.89
C ALA A 70 -2.83 5.74 16.05
N GLU A 71 -2.10 5.64 17.16
CA GLU A 71 -0.90 6.42 17.47
C GLU A 71 0.26 6.15 16.49
N TYR A 72 0.28 5.02 15.78
CA TYR A 72 1.32 4.74 14.78
C TYR A 72 1.11 5.58 13.51
N PHE A 73 -0.13 5.98 13.21
CA PHE A 73 -0.41 6.93 12.13
C PHE A 73 0.09 8.34 12.48
N ASP A 74 0.15 8.72 13.76
CA ASP A 74 0.74 9.99 14.17
C ASP A 74 2.23 10.05 13.83
N SER A 75 2.93 8.94 14.08
CA SER A 75 4.33 8.77 13.72
C SER A 75 4.53 8.75 12.19
N PHE A 76 3.64 8.08 11.45
CA PHE A 76 3.66 8.09 9.99
C PHE A 76 3.47 9.51 9.42
N TYR A 77 2.49 10.25 9.95
CA TYR A 77 2.23 11.65 9.56
C TYR A 77 3.45 12.52 9.85
N ALA A 78 4.02 12.40 11.06
CA ALA A 78 5.20 13.14 11.45
C ALA A 78 6.38 12.87 10.51
N PHE A 79 6.61 11.60 10.12
CA PHE A 79 7.68 11.23 9.21
C PHE A 79 7.52 11.84 7.81
N LYS A 80 6.31 11.80 7.23
CA LYS A 80 6.10 12.25 5.84
C LYS A 80 5.91 13.76 5.70
N VAL A 81 5.33 14.43 6.70
CA VAL A 81 4.86 15.82 6.55
C VAL A 81 5.69 16.82 7.34
N LEU A 82 6.14 16.44 8.54
CA LEU A 82 6.80 17.38 9.44
C LEU A 82 8.30 17.48 9.11
N PRO A 83 8.93 18.66 9.35
CA PRO A 83 10.35 18.83 9.08
C PRO A 83 11.20 17.90 9.96
N LYS A 84 12.28 17.36 9.38
CA LYS A 84 13.22 16.46 10.07
C LYS A 84 13.86 17.14 11.30
N GLU A 85 14.20 18.41 11.17
CA GLU A 85 14.71 19.22 12.28
C GLU A 85 13.54 19.93 12.96
N ARG A 86 13.20 19.49 14.17
CA ARG A 86 12.18 20.11 15.00
C ARG A 86 12.58 20.08 16.47
N SER A 87 12.05 21.01 17.24
CA SER A 87 12.20 20.96 18.69
C SER A 87 11.45 19.75 19.24
N GLN A 88 12.11 18.99 20.13
CA GLN A 88 11.49 17.90 20.87
C GLN A 88 10.41 18.41 21.86
N ASP A 89 10.48 19.68 22.24
CA ASP A 89 9.57 20.31 23.21
C ASP A 89 8.31 20.92 22.56
N LYS A 90 8.19 20.83 21.22
CA LYS A 90 7.07 21.41 20.48
C LYS A 90 6.25 20.34 19.77
N SER A 91 4.94 20.41 19.95
CA SER A 91 3.97 19.64 19.19
C SER A 91 3.26 20.55 18.20
N ASP A 92 2.86 19.97 17.07
CA ASP A 92 2.09 20.65 16.04
C ASP A 92 0.61 20.27 16.17
N VAL A 93 -0.26 21.26 16.09
CA VAL A 93 -1.71 21.05 16.10
C VAL A 93 -2.20 21.01 14.66
N ILE A 94 -2.69 19.85 14.24
CA ILE A 94 -3.14 19.58 12.87
C ILE A 94 -4.66 19.46 12.86
N ALA A 95 -5.32 20.15 11.94
CA ALA A 95 -6.78 20.04 11.79
C ALA A 95 -7.18 18.60 11.42
N GLN A 96 -8.25 18.09 12.03
CA GLN A 96 -8.70 16.71 11.86
C GLN A 96 -8.84 16.32 10.39
N LYS A 97 -9.48 17.18 9.59
CA LYS A 97 -9.73 16.92 8.17
C LYS A 97 -8.43 16.72 7.38
N ASP A 98 -7.43 17.54 7.65
CA ASP A 98 -6.16 17.51 6.91
C ASP A 98 -5.35 16.27 7.30
N TYR A 99 -5.31 15.94 8.60
CA TYR A 99 -4.67 14.73 9.10
C TYR A 99 -5.34 13.46 8.55
N GLU A 100 -6.66 13.32 8.73
CA GLU A 100 -7.37 12.09 8.35
C GLU A 100 -7.34 11.86 6.85
N SER A 101 -7.56 12.90 6.03
CA SER A 101 -7.47 12.78 4.58
C SER A 101 -6.07 12.43 4.12
N TYR A 102 -5.02 12.96 4.76
CA TYR A 102 -3.65 12.61 4.45
C TYR A 102 -3.36 11.12 4.71
N ILE A 103 -3.70 10.62 5.90
CA ILE A 103 -3.50 9.21 6.24
C ILE A 103 -4.33 8.30 5.32
N GLN A 104 -5.58 8.67 5.03
CA GLN A 104 -6.48 7.93 4.16
C GLN A 104 -6.04 7.89 2.69
N ASN A 105 -5.11 8.75 2.26
CA ASN A 105 -4.49 8.60 0.95
C ASN A 105 -3.58 7.36 0.87
N TYR A 106 -2.94 6.98 1.99
CA TYR A 106 -1.99 5.86 2.05
C TYR A 106 -2.57 4.57 2.63
N PHE A 107 -3.64 4.67 3.44
CA PHE A 107 -4.24 3.53 4.13
C PHE A 107 -5.75 3.51 3.94
N ASP A 108 -6.36 2.32 3.96
CA ASP A 108 -7.81 2.17 4.02
C ASP A 108 -8.27 2.08 5.49
N VAL A 109 -8.16 3.20 6.19
CA VAL A 109 -8.44 3.33 7.63
C VAL A 109 -9.58 4.33 7.86
N THR A 110 -10.46 4.02 8.82
CA THR A 110 -11.62 4.87 9.10
C THR A 110 -11.24 6.07 9.97
N SER A 111 -11.93 7.19 9.79
CA SER A 111 -11.81 8.33 10.69
C SER A 111 -12.22 7.99 12.13
N GLU A 112 -13.16 7.05 12.31
CA GLU A 112 -13.56 6.56 13.63
C GLU A 112 -12.38 5.91 14.35
N HIS A 113 -11.63 5.06 13.65
CA HIS A 113 -10.42 4.45 14.17
C HIS A 113 -9.32 5.48 14.47
N LEU A 114 -9.04 6.41 13.56
CA LEU A 114 -8.00 7.43 13.76
C LEU A 114 -8.25 8.28 15.00
N LYS A 115 -9.52 8.59 15.30
CA LYS A 115 -9.94 9.35 16.50
C LYS A 115 -9.76 8.60 17.82
N THR A 116 -9.39 7.31 17.78
CA THR A 116 -9.01 6.57 18.99
C THR A 116 -7.61 6.92 19.48
N SER A 117 -6.80 7.63 18.69
CA SER A 117 -5.51 8.14 19.14
C SER A 117 -5.67 9.11 20.31
N ASP A 118 -4.81 8.96 21.32
CA ASP A 118 -4.71 9.87 22.47
C ASP A 118 -4.33 11.31 22.07
N THR A 119 -3.83 11.51 20.85
CA THR A 119 -3.48 12.84 20.33
C THR A 119 -4.68 13.60 19.77
N PHE A 120 -5.81 12.93 19.53
CA PHE A 120 -7.03 13.56 19.02
C PHE A 120 -7.79 14.30 20.13
N SER A 121 -8.14 15.56 19.86
CA SER A 121 -9.00 16.37 20.72
C SER A 121 -10.35 16.63 20.04
N PRO A 122 -11.46 16.06 20.56
CA PRO A 122 -12.80 16.35 20.07
C PRO A 122 -13.21 17.83 20.26
N SER A 123 -12.66 18.49 21.29
CA SER A 123 -12.99 19.89 21.61
C SER A 123 -12.50 20.88 20.55
N THR A 124 -11.40 20.55 19.88
CA THR A 124 -10.75 21.39 18.86
C THR A 124 -10.78 20.77 17.47
N ASN A 125 -11.28 19.52 17.33
CA ASN A 125 -11.23 18.71 16.12
C ASN A 125 -9.82 18.74 15.49
N SER A 126 -8.83 18.35 16.29
CA SER A 126 -7.42 18.40 15.89
C SER A 126 -6.61 17.29 16.53
N TYR A 127 -5.50 16.93 15.88
CA TYR A 127 -4.48 16.03 16.41
C TYR A 127 -3.29 16.84 16.90
N THR A 128 -2.68 16.44 18.02
CA THR A 128 -1.46 17.06 18.56
C THR A 128 -0.26 16.16 18.32
N ILE A 129 0.51 16.43 17.28
CA ILE A 129 1.56 15.53 16.79
C ILE A 129 2.92 15.91 17.38
N GLY A 130 3.47 15.00 18.19
CA GLY A 130 4.77 15.12 18.83
C GLY A 130 5.95 14.76 17.93
N TYR A 131 7.16 14.73 18.52
CA TYR A 131 8.41 14.39 17.85
C TYR A 131 8.52 12.89 17.52
N LEU A 132 9.10 12.55 16.37
CA LEU A 132 9.45 11.19 16.00
C LEU A 132 10.88 10.85 16.46
N GLY A 133 11.00 10.01 17.50
CA GLY A 133 12.30 9.60 18.06
C GLY A 133 12.89 8.31 17.50
N SER A 134 12.33 7.74 16.43
CA SER A 134 12.72 6.41 15.96
C SER A 134 14.00 6.43 15.12
N SER A 135 14.96 5.60 15.51
CA SER A 135 16.12 5.22 14.70
C SER A 135 16.11 3.71 14.51
N ALA A 136 16.14 3.26 13.27
CA ALA A 136 16.22 1.84 12.93
C ALA A 136 17.07 1.64 11.68
N SER A 137 17.78 0.52 11.63
CA SER A 137 18.54 0.06 10.46
C SER A 137 17.75 -1.05 9.76
N PHE A 138 17.53 -0.91 8.46
CA PHE A 138 16.72 -1.85 7.66
C PHE A 138 17.12 -1.81 6.18
N ALA A 139 16.82 -2.87 5.45
CA ALA A 139 17.08 -2.97 4.00
C ALA A 139 15.97 -3.72 3.27
N VAL A 140 15.77 -3.37 2.00
CA VAL A 140 14.97 -4.18 1.06
C VAL A 140 15.87 -5.32 0.54
N THR A 141 15.35 -6.54 0.55
CA THR A 141 16.08 -7.74 0.12
C THR A 141 15.49 -8.39 -1.13
N ASP A 142 14.23 -8.11 -1.44
CA ASP A 142 13.56 -8.58 -2.65
C ASP A 142 12.39 -7.65 -3.00
N ALA A 143 12.11 -7.52 -4.29
CA ALA A 143 11.02 -6.69 -4.80
C ALA A 143 10.35 -7.36 -6.00
N LYS A 144 9.03 -7.45 -5.97
CA LYS A 144 8.22 -8.05 -7.04
C LYS A 144 6.98 -7.22 -7.29
N ILE A 145 6.66 -6.99 -8.56
CA ILE A 145 5.38 -6.38 -8.95
C ILE A 145 4.52 -7.37 -9.74
N LYS A 146 3.24 -7.43 -9.41
CA LYS A 146 2.24 -8.20 -10.16
C LYS A 146 0.89 -7.51 -10.05
N ASN A 147 0.24 -7.24 -11.17
CA ASN A 147 -1.09 -6.62 -11.22
C ASN A 147 -1.17 -5.35 -10.37
N ASP A 148 -0.22 -4.43 -10.55
CA ASP A 148 -0.03 -3.17 -9.80
C ASP A 148 0.16 -3.34 -8.29
N THR A 149 0.41 -4.55 -7.83
CA THR A 149 0.75 -4.83 -6.44
C THR A 149 2.25 -5.05 -6.33
N LEU A 150 2.93 -4.17 -5.61
CA LEU A 150 4.32 -4.31 -5.21
C LEU A 150 4.39 -5.08 -3.88
N THR A 151 5.24 -6.09 -3.86
CA THR A 151 5.61 -6.85 -2.67
C THR A 151 7.08 -6.63 -2.42
N LEU A 152 7.40 -6.11 -1.24
CA LEU A 152 8.77 -5.89 -0.78
C LEU A 152 9.08 -6.85 0.37
N GLN A 153 10.17 -7.60 0.27
CA GLN A 153 10.76 -8.26 1.41
C GLN A 153 11.80 -7.33 2.03
N TYR A 154 11.86 -7.28 3.35
CA TYR A 154 12.77 -6.41 4.06
C TYR A 154 13.27 -7.03 5.36
N GLU A 155 14.40 -6.53 5.84
CA GLU A 155 15.07 -6.96 7.06
C GLU A 155 15.22 -5.78 8.02
N TYR A 156 15.14 -6.08 9.31
CA TYR A 156 15.55 -5.18 10.39
C TYR A 156 16.85 -5.66 11.01
N TYR A 157 17.75 -4.73 11.29
CA TYR A 157 19.01 -5.01 11.93
C TYR A 157 19.01 -4.61 13.41
N SER A 158 19.77 -5.35 14.21
CA SER A 158 20.00 -5.08 15.62
C SER A 158 20.67 -3.71 15.81
N PRO A 159 20.15 -2.84 16.69
CA PRO A 159 20.83 -1.59 17.05
C PRO A 159 22.19 -1.80 17.72
N ALA A 160 22.51 -3.02 18.17
CA ALA A 160 23.77 -3.31 18.84
C ALA A 160 24.97 -3.35 17.87
N ASP A 161 24.74 -3.73 16.61
CA ASP A 161 25.80 -3.95 15.62
C ASP A 161 25.43 -3.52 14.18
N ASP A 162 24.20 -3.05 13.95
CA ASP A 162 23.64 -2.64 12.65
C ASP A 162 23.76 -3.69 11.53
N THR A 163 23.99 -4.96 11.88
CA THR A 163 24.27 -6.03 10.90
C THR A 163 23.54 -7.33 11.17
N THR A 164 23.26 -7.66 12.43
CA THR A 164 22.50 -8.86 12.79
C THR A 164 21.03 -8.67 12.45
N VAL A 165 20.49 -9.51 11.56
CA VAL A 165 19.05 -9.50 11.23
C VAL A 165 18.26 -10.00 12.43
N ILE A 166 17.39 -9.15 12.97
CA ILE A 166 16.51 -9.48 14.11
C ILE A 166 15.05 -9.69 13.69
N ARG A 167 14.65 -9.15 12.54
CA ARG A 167 13.31 -9.36 11.98
C ARG A 167 13.35 -9.43 10.46
N LYS A 168 12.40 -10.17 9.91
CA LYS A 168 12.08 -10.21 8.48
C LYS A 168 10.63 -9.84 8.27
N GLY A 169 10.38 -9.01 7.28
CA GLY A 169 9.04 -8.60 6.94
C GLY A 169 8.72 -8.67 5.45
N THR A 170 7.43 -8.61 5.16
CA THR A 170 6.89 -8.48 3.81
C THR A 170 5.82 -7.40 3.82
N LEU A 171 6.05 -6.34 3.04
CA LEU A 171 5.14 -5.23 2.86
C LEU A 171 4.45 -5.35 1.49
N VAL A 172 3.14 -5.17 1.47
CA VAL A 172 2.32 -5.23 0.25
C VAL A 172 1.68 -3.87 -0.01
N ILE A 173 1.86 -3.38 -1.23
CA ILE A 173 1.45 -2.05 -1.67
C ILE A 173 0.67 -2.19 -2.98
N LYS A 174 -0.44 -1.49 -3.11
CA LYS A 174 -1.21 -1.41 -4.36
C LYS A 174 -1.09 -0.03 -4.96
N PHE A 175 -0.73 0.03 -6.24
CA PHE A 175 -0.72 1.24 -7.03
C PHE A 175 -2.07 1.51 -7.67
N ASP A 176 -2.38 2.81 -7.77
CA ASP A 176 -3.49 3.39 -8.53
C ASP A 176 -2.95 4.61 -9.29
N GLY A 177 -2.41 4.35 -10.48
CA GLY A 177 -1.67 5.33 -11.26
C GLY A 177 -0.38 5.77 -10.55
N GLU A 178 -0.26 7.07 -10.28
CA GLU A 178 0.87 7.66 -9.55
C GLU A 178 0.73 7.54 -8.02
N ASN A 179 -0.45 7.16 -7.53
CA ASN A 179 -0.72 7.00 -6.11
C ASN A 179 -0.52 5.54 -5.68
N TYR A 180 -0.40 5.32 -4.37
CA TYR A 180 -0.33 3.98 -3.81
C TYR A 180 -0.93 3.90 -2.40
N LYS A 181 -1.36 2.70 -2.02
CA LYS A 181 -1.83 2.37 -0.68
C LYS A 181 -1.08 1.18 -0.10
N TYR A 182 -0.76 1.23 1.18
CA TYR A 182 -0.27 0.08 1.92
C TYR A 182 -1.45 -0.85 2.25
N LEU A 183 -1.32 -2.13 1.93
CA LEU A 183 -2.38 -3.12 2.08
C LEU A 183 -2.18 -4.05 3.28
N SER A 184 -0.93 -4.47 3.51
CA SER A 184 -0.62 -5.38 4.61
C SER A 184 0.86 -5.34 4.94
N ASN A 185 1.18 -5.67 6.18
CA ASN A 185 2.53 -5.97 6.61
C ASN A 185 2.58 -7.30 7.34
N THR A 186 3.68 -8.02 7.14
CA THR A 186 4.10 -9.08 8.05
C THR A 186 5.49 -8.77 8.57
N SER A 187 5.75 -9.06 9.83
CA SER A 187 7.02 -8.83 10.53
C SER A 187 7.19 -9.94 11.55
N ASN A 188 8.24 -10.74 11.38
CA ASN A 188 8.54 -11.88 12.24
C ASN A 188 9.93 -11.71 12.85
N GLU A 189 10.02 -11.88 14.17
CA GLU A 189 11.30 -11.98 14.86
C GLU A 189 12.04 -13.25 14.45
N ILE A 190 13.35 -13.11 14.28
CA ILE A 190 14.24 -14.24 14.07
C ILE A 190 14.72 -14.69 15.45
N ASN A 191 14.25 -15.87 15.88
CA ASN A 191 14.71 -16.53 17.10
C ASN A 191 16.12 -17.12 16.93
#